data_AF-A0A9W7ZVI4-F1
#
_entry.id   AF-A0A9W7ZVI4-F1
#
_cell.length_a   1.000
_cell.length_b   1.000
_cell.length_c   1.000
_cell.angle_alpha   90.00
_cell.angle_beta   90.00
_cell.angle_gamma   90.00
#
_symmetry.space_group_name_H-M   'P 1'
#
loop_
_entity.id
_entity.type
_entity.pdbx_description
1 polymer ?
#
loop_
_entity_poly.entity_id
_entity_poly.type
_entity_poly.pdbx_seq_one_letter_code
_entity_poly.pdbx_strand_id
1 'polypeptide(L)'
;MLYIGPPDETARHEILRIQVAKMACAADVDVTDLAQRTEGFSGAEVVALCQEAAFAAMEEDVHAAAVAHRHFVACYKRFHRRITPEMLNFYAEFQRRQATRSA
;
A
#
# COMPACT_ATOMS: atom_id res chain seq x y z
N MET A 1 -21.03 -3.86 -15.32
CA MET A 1 -19.69 -3.29 -15.06
C MET A 1 -19.16 -3.93 -13.78
N LEU A 2 -17.92 -4.43 -13.77
CA LEU A 2 -17.28 -4.95 -12.56
C LEU A 2 -16.51 -3.82 -11.88
N TYR A 3 -16.84 -3.49 -10.63
CA TYR A 3 -16.10 -2.51 -9.85
C TYR A 3 -15.06 -3.19 -8.97
N ILE A 4 -13.84 -2.67 -9.02
CA ILE A 4 -12.73 -3.10 -8.17
C ILE A 4 -12.38 -1.90 -7.32
N GLY A 5 -12.72 -1.98 -6.03
CA GLY A 5 -12.44 -0.92 -5.07
C GLY A 5 -10.96 -0.86 -4.66
N PRO A 6 -10.59 0.15 -3.87
CA PRO A 6 -9.32 0.17 -3.17
C PRO A 6 -9.12 -1.09 -2.32
N PRO A 7 -7.88 -1.53 -2.10
CA PRO A 7 -7.62 -2.67 -1.22
C PRO A 7 -7.97 -2.33 0.23
N ASP A 8 -8.66 -3.25 0.90
CA ASP A 8 -8.85 -3.22 2.35
C ASP A 8 -7.53 -3.58 3.08
N GLU A 9 -7.55 -3.56 4.41
CA GLU A 9 -6.36 -3.88 5.22
C GLU A 9 -5.81 -5.27 4.93
N THR A 10 -6.68 -6.27 4.82
CA THR A 10 -6.31 -7.66 4.50
C THR A 10 -5.64 -7.77 3.12
N ALA A 11 -6.19 -7.09 2.11
CA ALA A 11 -5.61 -7.06 0.78
C ALA A 11 -4.25 -6.34 0.78
N ARG A 12 -4.10 -5.23 1.52
CA ARG A 12 -2.80 -4.55 1.66
C ARG A 12 -1.79 -5.43 2.39
N HIS A 13 -2.20 -6.13 3.45
CA HIS A 13 -1.37 -7.10 4.16
C HIS A 13 -0.83 -8.17 3.21
N GLU A 14 -1.68 -8.76 2.36
CA GLU A 14 -1.24 -9.77 1.40
C GLU A 14 -0.29 -9.21 0.33
N ILE A 15 -0.55 -8.00 -0.17
CA ILE A 15 0.38 -7.33 -1.10
C ILE A 15 1.74 -7.12 -0.43
N LEU A 16 1.76 -6.58 0.80
CA LEU A 16 2.99 -6.36 1.57
C LEU A 16 3.72 -7.68 1.83
N ARG A 17 3.01 -8.73 2.27
CA ARG A 17 3.58 -10.05 2.51
C ARG A 17 4.27 -10.62 1.27
N ILE A 18 3.62 -10.50 0.11
CA ILE A 18 4.18 -10.96 -1.17
C ILE A 18 5.43 -10.16 -1.56
N GLN A 19 5.43 -8.84 -1.34
CA GLN A 19 6.58 -7.99 -1.68
C GLN A 19 7.75 -8.19 -0.72
N VAL A 20 7.50 -8.20 0.59
CA VAL A 20 8.49 -8.45 1.63
C VAL A 20 9.15 -9.83 1.44
N ALA A 21 8.39 -10.85 1.04
CA ALA A 21 8.95 -12.19 0.75
C ALA A 21 9.94 -12.21 -0.44
N LYS A 22 9.94 -11.19 -1.31
CA LYS A 22 10.88 -11.06 -2.44
C LYS A 22 12.10 -10.21 -2.08
N MET A 23 12.10 -9.59 -0.91
CA MET A 23 13.14 -8.67 -0.45
C MET A 23 13.99 -9.33 0.63
N ALA A 24 15.26 -8.93 0.74
CA ALA A 24 16.04 -9.21 1.92
C ALA A 24 15.55 -8.28 3.05
N CYS A 25 14.62 -8.76 3.86
CA CYS A 25 14.07 -8.01 4.99
C CYS A 25 14.64 -8.51 6.32
N ALA A 26 14.86 -7.58 7.25
CA ALA A 26 15.26 -7.93 8.60
C ALA A 26 14.07 -8.54 9.36
N ALA A 27 14.37 -9.30 10.41
CA ALA A 27 13.36 -10.02 11.20
C ALA A 27 12.41 -9.08 11.97
N ASP A 28 12.74 -7.79 12.06
CA ASP A 28 11.93 -6.77 12.74
C ASP A 28 10.80 -6.21 11.86
N VAL A 29 10.73 -6.56 10.57
CA VAL A 29 9.70 -6.07 9.65
C VAL A 29 8.33 -6.64 10.04
N ASP A 30 7.45 -5.77 10.53
CA ASP A 30 6.08 -6.10 10.90
C ASP A 30 5.10 -5.74 9.77
N VAL A 31 4.71 -6.74 8.98
CA VAL A 31 3.76 -6.58 7.88
C VAL A 31 2.36 -6.13 8.36
N THR A 32 1.97 -6.49 9.58
CA THR A 32 0.67 -6.10 10.15
C THR A 32 0.65 -4.61 10.47
N ASP A 33 1.70 -4.09 11.13
CA ASP A 33 1.85 -2.65 11.36
C ASP A 33 1.88 -1.86 10.03
N LEU A 34 2.59 -2.36 9.01
CA LEU A 34 2.62 -1.72 7.69
C LEU A 34 1.25 -1.71 7.01
N ALA A 35 0.44 -2.77 7.13
CA ALA A 35 -0.89 -2.84 6.55
C ALA A 35 -1.86 -1.81 7.17
N GLN A 36 -1.73 -1.58 8.48
CA GLN A 36 -2.49 -0.56 9.21
C GLN A 36 -2.07 0.85 8.82
N ARG A 37 -0.75 1.11 8.74
CA ARG A 37 -0.24 2.44 8.33
C ARG A 37 -0.66 2.80 6.92
N THR A 38 -0.69 1.85 6.00
CA THR A 38 -1.00 2.07 4.58
C THR A 38 -2.49 2.23 4.28
N GLU A 39 -3.33 2.54 5.28
CA GLU A 39 -4.75 2.80 5.05
C GLU A 39 -4.97 3.81 3.92
N GLY A 40 -5.84 3.46 2.97
CA GLY A 40 -6.18 4.30 1.82
C GLY A 40 -5.14 4.32 0.70
N PHE A 41 -4.07 3.52 0.80
CA PHE A 41 -3.15 3.29 -0.31
C PHE A 41 -3.81 2.36 -1.33
N SER A 42 -3.62 2.67 -2.60
CA SER A 42 -3.80 1.72 -3.70
C SER A 42 -2.75 0.61 -3.64
N GLY A 43 -2.97 -0.49 -4.36
CA GLY A 43 -1.97 -1.55 -4.49
C GLY A 43 -0.63 -1.06 -5.06
N ALA A 44 -0.66 -0.06 -5.95
CA ALA A 44 0.55 0.53 -6.51
C ALA A 44 1.37 1.31 -5.46
N GLU A 45 0.70 2.06 -4.58
CA GLU A 45 1.37 2.78 -3.48
C GLU A 45 1.96 1.82 -2.45
N VAL A 46 1.28 0.71 -2.15
CA VAL A 46 1.83 -0.33 -1.27
C VAL A 46 3.12 -0.93 -1.85
N VAL A 47 3.13 -1.24 -3.15
CA VAL A 47 4.33 -1.76 -3.82
C VAL A 47 5.44 -0.71 -3.89
N ALA A 48 5.11 0.54 -4.18
CA ALA A 48 6.07 1.63 -4.22
C ALA A 48 6.70 1.87 -2.83
N LEU A 49 5.93 1.74 -1.74
CA LEU A 49 6.48 1.84 -0.38
C LEU A 49 7.61 0.82 -0.14
N CYS A 50 7.44 -0.42 -0.61
CA CYS A 50 8.48 -1.45 -0.51
C CYS A 50 9.74 -1.07 -1.29
N GLN A 51 9.59 -0.50 -2.48
CA GLN A 51 10.72 -0.05 -3.30
C GLN A 51 11.46 1.12 -2.63
N GLU A 52 10.73 2.12 -2.15
CA GLU A 52 11.31 3.26 -1.42
C GLU A 52 11.99 2.83 -0.12
N ALA A 53 11.45 1.83 0.59
CA ALA A 53 12.10 1.28 1.78
C ALA A 53 13.44 0.60 1.44
N ALA A 54 13.54 -0.07 0.29
CA ALA A 54 14.80 -0.63 -0.20
C ALA A 54 15.82 0.47 -0.54
N PHE A 55 15.39 1.54 -1.22
CA PHE A 55 16.25 2.68 -1.49
C PHE A 55 16.71 3.38 -0.21
N ALA A 56 15.83 3.57 0.77
CA ALA A 56 16.19 4.15 2.06
C ALA A 56 17.23 3.30 2.81
N ALA A 57 17.15 1.97 2.73
CA ALA A 57 18.17 1.09 3.29
C ALA A 57 19.54 1.30 2.61
N MET A 58 19.55 1.42 1.28
CA MET A 58 20.77 1.67 0.49
C MET A 58 21.35 3.07 0.72
N GLU A 59 20.51 4.08 0.93
CA GLU A 59 20.93 5.43 1.28
C GLU A 59 21.53 5.49 2.69
N GLU A 60 21.00 4.70 3.63
CA GLU A 60 21.54 4.58 4.99
C GLU A 60 22.91 3.88 4.99
N ASP A 61 23.03 2.77 4.27
CA ASP A 61 24.28 2.02 4.10
C ASP A 61 24.29 1.28 2.74
N VAL A 62 25.28 1.58 1.90
CA VAL A 62 25.46 0.92 0.59
C VAL A 62 25.75 -0.57 0.72
N HIS A 63 26.18 -1.03 1.90
CA HIS A 63 26.41 -2.43 2.23
C HIS A 63 25.28 -3.05 3.06
N ALA A 64 24.13 -2.36 3.21
CA ALA A 64 22.99 -2.88 3.94
C ALA A 64 22.57 -4.26 3.42
N ALA A 65 22.66 -5.27 4.28
CA ALA A 65 22.30 -6.65 3.95
C ALA A 65 20.79 -6.90 4.00
N ALA A 66 20.01 -6.02 4.64
CA ALA A 66 18.57 -6.18 4.81
C ALA A 66 17.84 -4.85 5.00
N VAL A 67 16.59 -4.81 4.54
CA VAL A 67 15.64 -3.72 4.77
C VAL A 67 14.92 -3.95 6.10
N ALA A 68 15.12 -3.04 7.05
CA ALA A 68 14.48 -3.08 8.36
C ALA A 68 13.18 -2.27 8.42
N HIS A 69 12.39 -2.50 9.47
CA HIS A 69 11.08 -1.87 9.66
C HIS A 69 11.15 -0.33 9.60
N ARG A 70 12.20 0.24 10.19
CA ARG A 70 12.42 1.70 10.21
C ARG A 70 12.46 2.33 8.81
N HIS A 71 12.95 1.63 7.80
CA HIS A 71 13.05 2.16 6.43
C HIS A 71 11.66 2.31 5.81
N PHE A 72 10.76 1.36 6.04
CA PHE A 72 9.35 1.47 5.63
C PHE A 72 8.67 2.63 6.34
N VAL A 73 8.85 2.75 7.67
CA VAL A 73 8.24 3.82 8.46
C VAL A 73 8.77 5.20 8.05
N ALA A 74 10.07 5.30 7.71
CA ALA A 74 10.67 6.54 7.22
C ALA A 74 10.07 6.97 5.88
N CYS A 75 9.85 6.02 4.97
CA CYS A 75 9.32 6.31 3.64
C CYS A 75 7.82 6.59 3.65
N TYR A 76 7.03 5.94 4.51
CA TYR A 76 5.58 6.11 4.58
C TYR A 76 5.13 7.58 4.65
N LYS A 77 5.86 8.42 5.38
CA LYS A 77 5.55 9.86 5.53
C LYS A 77 5.65 10.66 4.22
N ARG A 78 6.36 10.14 3.21
CA ARG A 78 6.55 10.78 1.90
C ARG A 78 5.44 10.41 0.91
N PHE A 79 4.67 9.37 1.20
CA PHE A 79 3.57 8.92 0.35
C PHE A 79 2.31 9.75 0.61
N HIS A 80 1.70 10.24 -0.47
CA HIS A 80 0.41 10.92 -0.44
C HIS A 80 -0.64 9.94 -0.92
N ARG A 81 -1.73 9.76 -0.16
CA ARG A 81 -2.91 8.99 -0.59
C ARG A 81 -3.39 9.51 -1.95
N ARG A 82 -3.28 8.68 -2.99
CA ARG A 82 -3.77 8.98 -4.34
C ARG A 82 -5.27 8.78 -4.47
N ILE A 83 -5.86 7.93 -3.63
CA ILE A 83 -7.30 7.67 -3.63
C ILE A 83 -7.98 8.71 -2.74
N THR A 84 -8.69 9.65 -3.37
CA THR A 84 -9.38 10.71 -2.63
C THR A 84 -10.83 10.32 -2.30
N PRO A 85 -11.42 10.88 -1.22
CA PRO A 85 -12.84 10.66 -0.89
C PRO A 85 -13.80 11.02 -2.04
N GLU A 86 -13.47 12.04 -2.83
CA GLU A 86 -14.26 12.49 -3.98
C GLU A 86 -14.31 11.41 -5.07
N MET A 87 -13.18 10.73 -5.33
CA MET A 87 -13.14 9.61 -6.27
C MET A 87 -14.02 8.46 -5.79
N LEU A 88 -13.97 8.12 -4.50
CA LEU A 88 -14.81 7.05 -3.92
C LEU A 88 -16.30 7.37 -4.04
N ASN A 89 -16.67 8.61 -3.71
CA ASN A 89 -18.05 9.08 -3.80
C ASN A 89 -18.56 9.04 -5.25
N PHE A 90 -17.75 9.46 -6.21
CA PHE A 90 -18.09 9.38 -7.63
C PHE A 90 -18.43 7.94 -8.06
N TYR A 91 -17.58 6.96 -7.71
CA TYR A 91 -17.83 5.56 -8.06
C TYR A 91 -19.05 4.98 -7.33
N ALA A 92 -19.27 5.35 -6.07
CA ALA A 92 -20.43 4.93 -5.31
C ALA A 92 -21.75 5.46 -5.91
N GLU A 93 -21.78 6.72 -6.33
CA GLU A 93 -22.93 7.29 -7.03
C GLU A 93 -23.16 6.65 -8.39
N PHE A 94 -22.07 6.42 -9.15
CA PHE A 94 -22.14 5.80 -10.46
C PHE A 94 -22.79 4.40 -10.39
N GLN A 95 -22.42 3.59 -9.40
CA GLN A 95 -23.05 2.29 -9.16
C GLN A 95 -24.54 2.41 -8.84
N ARG A 96 -24.92 3.35 -7.96
CA ARG A 96 -26.34 3.57 -7.61
C ARG A 96 -27.17 3.94 -8.85
N ARG A 97 -26.67 4.84 -9.70
CA ARG A 97 -27.36 5.26 -10.92
C ARG A 97 -27.53 4.10 -11.92
N GLN A 98 -26.56 3.20 -12.02
CA GLN A 98 -26.70 2.01 -12.88
C GLN A 98 -27.70 0.99 -12.32
N ALA A 99 -27.71 0.77 -11.00
CA ALA A 99 -28.68 -0.11 -10.37
C ALA A 99 -30.13 0.36 -10.60
N THR A 100 -30.36 1.67 -10.57
CA THR A 100 -31.69 2.28 -10.76
C THR A 100 -32.18 2.25 -12.22
N ARG A 101 -31.27 2.12 -13.21
CA ARG A 101 -31.62 2.02 -14.63
C ARG A 101 -31.91 0.59 -15.10
N SER A 102 -31.67 -0.39 -14.24
CA SER A 102 -31.78 -1.82 -14.53
C SER A 102 -33.01 -2.47 -13.87
N ALA A 103 -33.84 -1.66 -13.20
CA ALA A 103 -35.07 -2.03 -12.50
C ALA A 103 -36.25 -1.27 -13.12
#